data_AF-A0A2K3MGI6-F1
#
_entry.id   AF-A0A2K3MGI6-F1
#
_cell.length_a   1.000
_cell.length_b   1.000
_cell.length_c   1.000
_cell.angle_alpha   90.00
_cell.angle_beta   90.00
_cell.angle_gamma   90.00
#
_symmetry.space_group_name_H-M   'P 1'
#
loop_
_entity.id
_entity.type
_entity.pdbx_description
1 polymer ?
#
loop_
_entity_poly.entity_id
_entity_poly.type
_entity_poly.pdbx_seq_one_letter_code
_entity_poly.pdbx_strand_id
1 'polypeptide(L)'
;MKVQSNQTTVTADYQGTTSWADNDPSVFRVKIVRTLQGEYQLTNGLGPTKAPQVLRSHWSSYITEQDFIFMSQNGINAVRIPVGWWIAQDPNPPKPFVGGSLAALDNAFTWA
;
A
#
# COMPACT_ATOMS: atom_id res chain seq x y z
N MET A 1 6.59 29.10 12.57
CA MET A 1 5.20 28.69 12.27
C MET A 1 4.35 29.07 13.48
N LYS A 2 3.39 29.99 13.33
CA LYS A 2 2.43 30.30 14.38
C LYS A 2 1.11 29.65 14.01
N VAL A 3 0.60 28.80 14.89
CA VAL A 3 -0.70 28.16 14.73
C VAL A 3 -1.73 29.02 15.45
N GLN A 4 -2.77 29.43 14.74
CA GLN A 4 -3.95 30.08 15.29
C GLN A 4 -5.16 29.18 15.07
N SER A 5 -6.02 29.10 16.06
CA SER A 5 -7.17 28.20 16.07
C SER A 5 -8.40 28.95 16.59
N ASN A 6 -9.53 28.82 15.90
CA ASN A 6 -10.86 29.13 16.41
C ASN A 6 -11.72 27.84 16.44
N GLN A 7 -13.00 27.96 16.83
CA GLN A 7 -13.92 26.81 16.95
C GLN A 7 -14.18 26.02 15.65
N THR A 8 -13.86 26.58 14.47
CA THR A 8 -14.13 26.00 13.14
C THR A 8 -12.96 26.05 12.17
N THR A 9 -11.83 26.67 12.51
CA THR A 9 -10.68 26.82 11.58
C THR A 9 -9.36 26.84 12.35
N VAL A 10 -8.36 26.14 11.79
CA VAL A 10 -6.97 26.18 12.25
C VAL A 10 -6.12 26.65 11.08
N THR A 11 -5.41 27.76 11.25
CA THR A 11 -4.45 28.32 10.30
C THR A 11 -3.05 28.23 10.86
N ALA A 12 -2.07 27.92 10.01
CA ALA A 12 -0.68 27.79 10.41
C ALA A 12 0.20 28.57 9.44
N ASP A 13 0.49 29.81 9.82
CA ASP A 13 1.21 30.75 8.95
C ASP A 13 2.70 30.75 9.28
N TYR A 14 3.53 30.73 8.25
CA TYR A 14 4.96 30.98 8.36
C TYR A 14 5.19 32.50 8.37
N GLN A 15 5.71 33.02 9.48
CA GLN A 15 5.80 34.45 9.77
C GLN A 15 7.11 35.09 9.30
N GLY A 16 8.01 34.31 8.68
CA GLY A 16 9.28 34.80 8.15
C GLY A 16 9.23 35.10 6.66
N THR A 17 10.24 35.79 6.14
CA THR A 17 10.46 35.92 4.69
C THR A 17 10.70 34.55 4.08
N THR A 18 9.92 34.22 3.05
CA THR A 18 10.08 32.97 2.30
C THR A 18 11.11 33.16 1.19
N SER A 19 12.03 32.22 1.09
CA SER A 19 12.99 32.15 0.00
C SER A 19 12.44 31.37 -1.20
N TRP A 20 11.31 30.68 -1.02
CA TRP A 20 10.74 29.72 -1.98
C TRP A 20 11.72 28.60 -2.38
N ALA A 21 12.82 28.47 -1.65
CA ALA A 21 13.80 27.44 -1.86
C ALA A 21 13.32 26.13 -1.25
N ASP A 22 13.97 25.08 -1.71
CA ASP A 22 13.72 23.70 -1.37
C ASP A 22 13.86 23.42 0.16
N ASN A 23 14.70 24.19 0.85
CA ASN A 23 14.92 24.10 2.30
C ASN A 23 14.02 25.04 3.12
N ASP A 24 13.06 25.73 2.49
CA ASP A 24 12.13 26.62 3.16
C ASP A 24 10.98 25.83 3.82
N PRO A 25 10.78 25.95 5.14
CA PRO A 25 9.71 25.24 5.84
C PRO A 25 8.29 25.69 5.45
N SER A 26 8.11 26.78 4.71
CA SER A 26 6.81 27.19 4.16
C SER A 26 6.46 26.53 2.83
N VAL A 27 7.39 25.79 2.21
CA VAL A 27 7.21 25.19 0.88
C VAL A 27 6.82 23.73 0.99
N PHE A 28 5.64 23.39 0.47
CA PHE A 28 5.24 22.00 0.29
C PHE A 28 5.95 21.40 -0.93
N ARG A 29 6.87 20.46 -0.71
CA ARG A 29 7.49 19.71 -1.80
C ARG A 29 6.54 18.65 -2.34
N VAL A 30 5.98 18.88 -3.50
CA VAL A 30 5.22 17.88 -4.24
C VAL A 30 6.18 17.03 -5.07
N LYS A 31 6.37 15.76 -4.70
CA LYS A 31 7.14 14.80 -5.49
C LYS A 31 6.22 14.14 -6.52
N ILE A 32 6.30 14.57 -7.78
CA ILE A 32 5.59 13.91 -8.88
C ILE A 32 6.35 12.62 -9.23
N VAL A 33 5.83 11.48 -8.79
CA VAL A 33 6.41 10.17 -9.11
C VAL A 33 5.85 9.71 -10.45
N ARG A 34 6.72 9.40 -11.42
CA ARG A 34 6.30 8.92 -12.75
C ARG A 34 5.77 7.48 -12.75
N THR A 35 6.15 6.69 -11.75
CA THR A 35 5.72 5.31 -11.56
C THR A 35 5.31 5.09 -10.11
N LEU A 36 4.24 4.34 -9.86
CA LEU A 36 3.78 4.05 -8.49
C LEU A 36 4.76 3.05 -7.86
N GLN A 37 5.40 3.44 -6.75
CA GLN A 37 6.39 2.62 -6.05
C GLN A 37 5.75 2.06 -4.76
N GLY A 38 5.30 0.82 -4.86
CA GLY A 38 4.74 0.06 -3.74
C GLY A 38 3.23 0.15 -3.61
N GLU A 39 2.69 -0.72 -2.77
CA GLU A 39 1.24 -0.95 -2.66
C GLU A 39 0.49 0.31 -2.19
N TYR A 40 1.03 1.04 -1.22
CA TYR A 40 0.38 2.26 -0.70
C TYR A 40 0.14 3.31 -1.80
N GLN A 41 1.11 3.53 -2.68
CA GLN A 41 0.96 4.47 -3.80
C GLN A 41 0.07 3.89 -4.89
N LEU A 42 0.20 2.59 -5.17
CA LEU A 42 -0.60 1.89 -6.17
C LEU A 42 -2.10 1.97 -5.85
N THR A 43 -2.49 1.64 -4.62
CA THR A 43 -3.90 1.61 -4.22
C THR A 43 -4.50 3.00 -4.12
N ASN A 44 -3.73 3.99 -3.66
CA ASN A 44 -4.14 5.40 -3.73
C ASN A 44 -4.32 5.88 -5.18
N GLY A 45 -3.40 5.54 -6.08
CA GLY A 45 -3.43 5.96 -7.48
C GLY A 45 -4.56 5.30 -8.28
N LEU A 46 -4.86 4.03 -8.01
CA LEU A 46 -5.97 3.30 -8.64
C LEU A 46 -7.33 3.64 -8.01
N GLY A 47 -7.34 4.11 -6.77
CA GLY A 47 -8.55 4.45 -6.03
C GLY A 47 -9.34 3.22 -5.55
N PRO A 48 -10.40 3.46 -4.75
CA PRO A 48 -11.07 2.42 -3.97
C PRO A 48 -11.85 1.40 -4.81
N THR A 49 -12.18 1.71 -6.07
CA THR A 49 -12.95 0.81 -6.95
C THR A 49 -12.03 -0.08 -7.79
N LYS A 50 -10.98 0.48 -8.38
CA LYS A 50 -10.09 -0.25 -9.29
C LYS A 50 -9.00 -1.02 -8.57
N ALA A 51 -8.50 -0.50 -7.44
CA ALA A 51 -7.46 -1.19 -6.67
C ALA A 51 -7.89 -2.61 -6.22
N PRO A 52 -9.11 -2.82 -5.67
CA PRO A 52 -9.54 -4.17 -5.31
C PRO A 52 -9.66 -5.13 -6.48
N GLN A 53 -10.11 -4.65 -7.64
CA GLN A 53 -10.24 -5.48 -8.84
C GLN A 53 -8.87 -5.97 -9.31
N VAL A 54 -7.90 -5.05 -9.41
CA VAL A 54 -6.53 -5.35 -9.85
C VAL A 54 -5.85 -6.29 -8.87
N LEU A 55 -5.91 -6.01 -7.57
CA LEU A 55 -5.22 -6.82 -6.57
C LEU A 55 -5.83 -8.22 -6.41
N ARG A 56 -7.17 -8.34 -6.42
CA ARG A 56 -7.82 -9.65 -6.40
C ARG A 56 -7.50 -10.49 -7.63
N SER A 57 -7.48 -9.87 -8.81
CA SER A 57 -7.07 -10.55 -10.04
C SER A 57 -5.60 -10.98 -10.00
N HIS A 58 -4.72 -10.18 -9.38
CA HIS A 58 -3.32 -10.53 -9.21
C HIS A 58 -3.17 -11.72 -8.25
N TRP A 59 -3.78 -11.67 -7.07
CA TRP A 59 -3.71 -12.76 -6.09
C TRP A 59 -4.30 -14.08 -6.61
N SER A 60 -5.31 -14.03 -7.48
CA SER A 60 -5.94 -15.24 -8.03
C SER A 60 -5.17 -15.88 -9.20
N SER A 61 -4.14 -15.23 -9.74
CA SER A 61 -3.46 -15.69 -10.96
C SER A 61 -1.93 -15.71 -10.87
N TYR A 62 -1.33 -14.98 -9.93
CA TYR A 62 0.12 -14.84 -9.87
C TYR A 62 0.82 -16.05 -9.26
N ILE A 63 0.22 -16.65 -8.22
CA ILE A 63 0.68 -17.91 -7.61
C ILE A 63 -0.55 -18.79 -7.44
N THR A 64 -0.43 -20.03 -7.91
CA THR A 64 -1.50 -21.03 -7.95
C THR A 64 -1.00 -22.37 -7.38
N GLU A 65 -1.92 -23.32 -7.20
CA GLU A 65 -1.59 -24.68 -6.79
C GLU A 65 -0.54 -25.34 -7.71
N GLN A 66 -0.61 -25.05 -9.01
CA GLN A 66 0.31 -25.63 -9.99
C GLN A 66 1.76 -25.18 -9.75
N ASP A 67 1.97 -23.98 -9.22
CA ASP A 67 3.28 -23.47 -8.86
C ASP A 67 3.85 -24.23 -7.65
N PHE A 68 3.01 -24.58 -6.68
CA PHE A 68 3.41 -25.42 -5.53
C PHE A 68 3.75 -26.85 -5.95
N ILE A 69 2.95 -27.46 -6.83
CA ILE A 69 3.26 -28.76 -7.43
C ILE A 69 4.60 -28.70 -8.15
N PHE A 70 4.83 -27.68 -8.96
CA PHE A 70 6.09 -27.49 -9.68
C PHE A 70 7.29 -27.34 -8.72
N MET A 71 7.16 -26.55 -7.66
CA MET A 71 8.21 -26.39 -6.65
C MET A 71 8.56 -27.72 -5.97
N SER A 72 7.55 -28.48 -5.54
CA SER A 72 7.71 -29.79 -4.90
C SER A 72 8.40 -30.79 -5.82
N GLN A 73 8.00 -30.86 -7.10
CA GLN A 73 8.64 -31.71 -8.11
C GLN A 73 10.12 -31.39 -8.34
N ASN A 74 10.51 -30.13 -8.12
CA ASN A 74 11.90 -29.67 -8.24
C ASN A 74 12.66 -29.75 -6.91
N GLY A 75 12.11 -30.41 -5.88
CA GLY A 75 12.77 -30.65 -4.60
C GLY A 75 12.78 -29.46 -3.64
N ILE A 76 11.98 -28.42 -3.89
CA ILE A 76 11.77 -27.32 -2.94
C ILE A 76 10.80 -27.80 -1.85
N ASN A 77 11.21 -27.70 -0.59
CA ASN A 77 10.46 -28.19 0.57
C ASN A 77 10.02 -27.09 1.55
N ALA A 78 10.31 -25.83 1.23
CA ALA A 78 9.94 -24.68 2.05
C ALA A 78 9.71 -23.45 1.17
N VAL A 79 8.71 -22.66 1.52
CA VAL A 79 8.40 -21.38 0.87
C VAL A 79 8.38 -20.26 1.90
N ARG A 80 8.88 -19.08 1.52
CA ARG A 80 8.82 -17.87 2.34
C ARG A 80 7.82 -16.90 1.73
N ILE A 81 6.69 -16.70 2.38
CA ILE A 81 5.61 -15.83 1.90
C ILE A 81 5.69 -14.48 2.62
N PRO A 82 6.12 -13.39 1.95
CA PRO A 82 6.09 -12.05 2.55
C PRO A 82 4.65 -11.53 2.60
N VAL A 83 4.21 -11.09 3.78
CA VAL A 83 2.89 -10.49 3.98
C VAL A 83 3.04 -9.06 4.51
N GLY A 84 2.14 -8.18 4.06
CA GLY A 84 2.04 -6.83 4.59
C GLY A 84 1.40 -6.84 5.99
N TRP A 85 1.82 -5.92 6.87
CA TRP A 85 1.30 -5.84 8.24
C TRP A 85 -0.23 -5.64 8.30
N TRP A 86 -0.83 -5.05 7.25
CA TRP A 86 -2.26 -4.77 7.18
C TRP A 86 -3.13 -6.03 7.04
N ILE A 87 -2.56 -7.18 6.67
CA ILE A 87 -3.28 -8.45 6.55
C ILE A 87 -3.93 -8.87 7.88
N ALA A 88 -3.36 -8.45 9.01
CA ALA A 88 -3.90 -8.70 10.34
C ALA A 88 -5.26 -8.03 10.58
N GLN A 89 -5.66 -7.09 9.72
CA GLN A 89 -6.94 -6.37 9.79
C GLN A 89 -7.88 -6.76 8.63
N ASP A 90 -7.58 -7.82 7.89
CA ASP A 90 -8.50 -8.34 6.88
C ASP A 90 -9.85 -8.77 7.52
N PRO A 91 -10.99 -8.58 6.82
CA PRO A 91 -11.13 -8.12 5.43
C PRO A 91 -11.16 -6.60 5.26
N ASN A 92 -11.00 -5.81 6.33
CA ASN A 92 -11.15 -4.36 6.32
C ASN A 92 -9.85 -3.65 6.77
N PRO A 93 -8.75 -3.77 6.02
CA PRO A 93 -7.50 -3.13 6.37
C PRO A 93 -7.61 -1.60 6.32
N PRO A 94 -6.69 -0.87 6.99
CA PRO A 94 -6.69 0.58 6.95
C PRO A 94 -6.44 1.08 5.52
N LYS A 95 -7.16 2.14 5.14
CA LYS A 95 -6.95 2.76 3.82
C LYS A 95 -5.49 3.23 3.69
N PRO A 96 -4.87 3.08 2.50
CA PRO A 96 -5.47 2.71 1.21
C PRO A 96 -5.36 1.21 0.89
N PHE A 97 -4.95 0.36 1.84
CA PHE A 97 -4.75 -1.06 1.56
C PHE A 97 -6.07 -1.76 1.25
N VAL A 98 -5.99 -2.83 0.46
CA VAL A 98 -7.14 -3.58 -0.02
C VAL A 98 -7.23 -4.89 0.74
N GLY A 99 -8.43 -5.21 1.21
CA GLY A 99 -8.68 -6.49 1.88
C GLY A 99 -8.87 -7.66 0.92
N GLY A 100 -8.50 -8.85 1.38
CA GLY A 100 -8.67 -10.12 0.66
C GLY A 100 -7.36 -10.90 0.47
N SER A 101 -6.23 -10.34 0.87
CA SER A 101 -4.93 -11.02 0.83
C SER A 101 -4.87 -12.25 1.74
N LEU A 102 -5.62 -12.27 2.84
CA LEU A 102 -5.69 -13.42 3.75
C LEU A 102 -6.22 -14.68 3.05
N ALA A 103 -7.24 -14.55 2.20
CA ALA A 103 -7.78 -15.70 1.46
C ALA A 103 -6.74 -16.30 0.49
N ALA A 104 -5.87 -15.47 -0.10
CA ALA A 104 -4.78 -15.96 -0.94
C ALA A 104 -3.70 -16.69 -0.11
N LEU A 105 -3.45 -16.23 1.11
CA LEU A 105 -2.55 -16.90 2.04
C LEU A 105 -3.11 -18.25 2.51
N ASP A 106 -4.41 -18.33 2.80
CA ASP A 106 -5.09 -19.57 3.17
C ASP A 106 -5.00 -20.62 2.04
N ASN A 107 -5.17 -20.19 0.79
CA ASN A 107 -4.95 -21.05 -0.37
C ASN A 107 -3.50 -21.56 -0.43
N ALA A 108 -2.50 -20.69 -0.24
CA ALA A 108 -1.09 -21.08 -0.25
C ALA A 108 -0.76 -22.10 0.86
N PHE A 109 -1.36 -21.98 2.05
CA PHE A 109 -1.23 -22.99 3.10
C PHE A 109 -1.90 -24.31 2.76
N THR A 110 -2.96 -24.29 1.96
CA THR A 110 -3.65 -25.50 1.50
C THR A 110 -2.85 -26.25 0.43
N TRP A 111 -2.08 -25.52 -0.40
CA TRP A 111 -1.30 -26.08 -1.49
C TRP A 111 0.11 -26.57 -1.08
N ALA A 112 0.60 -26.10 0.06
CA ALA A 112 1.92 -26.45 0.61
C ALA A 112 1.92 -27.84 1.25
#